data_AF-D0N3K1-F1
#
_entry.id   AF-D0N3K1-F1
#
_cell.length_a   1.000
_cell.length_b   1.000
_cell.length_c   1.000
_cell.angle_alpha   90.00
_cell.angle_beta   90.00
_cell.angle_gamma   90.00
#
_symmetry.space_group_name_H-M   'P 1'
#
loop_
_entity.id
_entity.type
_entity.pdbx_description
1 polymer ?
#
loop_
_entity_poly.entity_id
_entity_poly.type
_entity_poly.pdbx_seq_one_letter_code
_entity_poly.pdbx_strand_id
1 'polypeptide(L)'
;MVDVYEELKATGNTPMITLEDFDKKARLYDPNKSLTRNFAVPYVDLYKMKKMNDSLWDIQEFVGSNGRFLSGDKVEPFSQVTINGMQFDTVHDPHFFLAEAYGPNYMTPKPRRSA
;
A
#
# COMPACT_ATOMS: atom_id res chain seq x y z
N MET A 1 -1.09 -5.64 13.62
CA MET A 1 -1.11 -4.62 12.54
C MET A 1 -1.27 -3.23 13.14
N VAL A 2 -2.33 -2.97 13.93
CA VAL A 2 -2.47 -1.71 14.71
C VAL A 2 -1.25 -1.45 15.60
N ASP A 3 -0.82 -2.43 16.39
CA ASP A 3 0.32 -2.23 17.31
C ASP A 3 1.62 -1.82 16.58
N VAL A 4 1.92 -2.48 15.45
CA VAL A 4 3.11 -2.18 14.62
C VAL A 4 2.99 -0.79 13.98
N TYR A 5 1.78 -0.43 13.54
CA TYR A 5 1.50 0.88 12.96
C TYR A 5 1.73 2.00 13.99
N GLU A 6 1.20 1.84 15.21
CA GLU A 6 1.38 2.82 16.29
C GLU A 6 2.83 2.88 16.79
N GLU A 7 3.53 1.74 16.86
CA GLU A 7 4.96 1.70 17.21
C GLU A 7 5.81 2.46 16.18
N LEU A 8 5.56 2.26 14.88
CA LEU A 8 6.26 3.00 13.83
C LEU A 8 5.97 4.50 13.91
N LYS A 9 4.72 4.91 14.18
CA LYS A 9 4.38 6.33 14.43
C LYS A 9 5.17 6.89 15.62
N ALA A 10 5.26 6.15 16.72
CA ALA A 10 5.97 6.57 17.93
C ALA A 10 7.49 6.78 17.71
N THR A 11 8.08 6.09 16.73
CA THR A 11 9.50 6.28 16.35
C THR A 11 9.75 7.47 15.42
N GLY A 12 8.73 8.27 15.11
CA GLY A 12 8.83 9.42 14.19
C GLY A 12 8.82 9.02 12.71
N ASN A 13 8.46 7.77 12.39
CA ASN A 13 8.25 7.34 11.02
C ASN A 13 6.79 7.55 10.62
N THR A 14 6.54 7.67 9.31
CA THR A 14 5.18 7.63 8.77
C THR A 14 4.92 6.23 8.23
N PRO A 15 4.18 5.37 8.96
CA PRO A 15 3.76 4.08 8.44
C PRO A 15 2.63 4.25 7.43
N MET A 16 2.72 3.54 6.32
CA MET A 16 1.72 3.58 5.26
C MET A 16 1.22 2.19 4.93
N ILE A 17 -0.10 2.04 4.79
CA ILE A 17 -0.72 0.79 4.37
C ILE A 17 -1.07 0.84 2.88
N THR A 18 -0.65 -0.19 2.15
CA THR A 18 -1.17 -0.52 0.83
C THR A 18 -1.81 -1.90 0.85
N LEU A 19 -2.77 -2.10 -0.04
CA LEU A 19 -3.41 -3.40 -0.26
C LEU A 19 -2.96 -3.91 -1.63
N GLU A 20 -2.27 -5.05 -1.61
CA GLU A 20 -1.85 -5.77 -2.81
C GLU A 20 -2.87 -6.86 -3.12
N ASP A 21 -3.26 -6.92 -4.40
CA ASP A 21 -4.25 -7.83 -4.96
C ASP A 21 -5.69 -7.69 -4.39
N PHE A 22 -6.52 -6.87 -5.05
CA PHE A 22 -7.97 -7.12 -5.09
C PHE A 22 -8.64 -6.57 -6.37
N ASP A 23 -9.54 -7.38 -6.92
CA ASP A 23 -10.22 -7.23 -8.22
C ASP A 23 -10.96 -5.89 -8.42
N LYS A 24 -11.08 -5.48 -9.68
CA LYS A 24 -11.65 -4.22 -10.19
C LYS A 24 -13.04 -3.93 -9.60
N LYS A 25 -13.08 -3.09 -8.56
CA LYS A 25 -14.10 -2.05 -8.27
C LYS A 25 -13.92 -1.57 -6.83
N ALA A 26 -13.11 -0.54 -6.62
CA ALA A 26 -13.17 0.42 -5.49
C ALA A 26 -13.69 -0.10 -4.13
N ARG A 27 -13.28 -1.29 -3.74
CA ARG A 27 -13.41 -1.90 -2.42
C ARG A 27 -12.13 -2.69 -2.28
N LEU A 28 -11.10 -2.04 -1.75
CA LEU A 28 -9.75 -2.62 -1.63
C LEU A 28 -9.76 -3.96 -0.86
N TYR A 29 -10.84 -4.26 -0.14
CA TYR A 29 -11.14 -5.55 0.46
C TYR A 29 -12.65 -5.60 0.81
N ASP A 30 -13.35 -6.70 0.54
CA ASP A 30 -14.73 -6.94 1.05
C ASP A 30 -14.72 -8.20 1.93
N PRO A 31 -14.72 -8.07 3.27
CA PRO A 31 -14.62 -9.20 4.19
C PRO A 31 -15.83 -10.15 4.12
N ASN A 32 -16.92 -9.73 3.47
CA ASN A 32 -18.16 -10.52 3.38
C ASN A 32 -18.21 -11.40 2.12
N LYS A 33 -17.20 -11.33 1.24
CA LYS A 33 -17.12 -12.17 0.04
C LYS A 33 -16.14 -13.33 0.25
N SER A 34 -16.56 -14.53 -0.17
CA SER A 34 -15.71 -15.71 -0.16
C SER A 34 -14.48 -15.47 -1.04
N LEU A 35 -13.29 -15.64 -0.47
CA LEU A 35 -12.03 -15.70 -1.21
C LEU A 35 -12.15 -16.81 -2.26
N THR A 36 -12.17 -16.46 -3.54
CA THR A 36 -12.24 -17.43 -4.63
C THR A 36 -11.06 -18.41 -4.59
N ARG A 37 -11.33 -19.67 -4.93
CA ARG A 37 -10.59 -20.86 -4.48
C ARG A 37 -9.08 -20.95 -4.77
N ASN A 38 -8.43 -20.10 -5.57
CA ASN A 38 -7.01 -20.29 -5.92
C ASN A 38 -6.21 -18.99 -6.17
N PHE A 39 -6.60 -17.87 -5.56
CA PHE A 39 -5.82 -16.62 -5.62
C PHE A 39 -4.99 -16.42 -4.35
N ALA A 40 -3.91 -15.62 -4.43
CA ALA A 40 -3.16 -15.21 -3.25
C ALA A 40 -4.13 -14.61 -2.22
N VAL A 41 -3.93 -14.95 -0.94
CA VAL A 41 -4.72 -14.38 0.16
C VAL A 41 -4.40 -12.88 0.18
N PRO A 42 -5.39 -11.97 0.27
CA PRO A 42 -5.11 -10.54 0.32
C PRO A 42 -4.21 -10.25 1.52
N TYR A 43 -3.08 -9.59 1.27
CA TYR A 43 -2.16 -9.14 2.30
C TYR A 43 -2.03 -7.62 2.24
N VAL A 44 -1.59 -7.08 3.38
CA VAL A 44 -1.33 -5.66 3.57
C VAL A 44 0.17 -5.49 3.68
N ASP A 45 0.72 -4.56 2.93
CA ASP A 45 2.09 -4.12 3.11
C ASP A 45 2.12 -2.85 3.95
N LEU A 46 3.07 -2.83 4.88
CA LEU A 46 3.32 -1.72 5.77
C LEU A 46 4.69 -1.15 5.44
N TYR A 47 4.69 0.03 4.85
CA TYR A 47 5.93 0.69 4.46
C TYR A 47 6.37 1.70 5.52
N LYS A 48 7.65 1.64 5.87
CA LYS A 48 8.32 2.72 6.60
C LYS A 48 8.66 3.84 5.63
N MET A 49 8.17 5.04 5.89
CA MET A 49 8.44 6.22 5.06
C MET A 49 9.13 7.32 5.86
N LYS A 50 10.07 8.01 5.21
CA LYS A 50 10.79 9.15 5.77
C LYS A 50 10.75 10.33 4.80
N LYS A 51 10.22 11.46 5.26
CA LYS A 51 10.30 12.73 4.53
C LYS A 51 11.76 13.20 4.53
N MET A 52 12.35 13.34 3.35
CA MET A 52 13.73 13.82 3.20
C MET A 52 13.74 15.34 3.09
N ASN A 53 12.78 15.89 2.34
CA ASN A 53 12.47 17.32 2.22
C ASN A 53 11.03 17.48 1.69
N ASP A 54 10.60 18.71 1.40
CA ASP A 54 9.23 18.99 0.94
C ASP A 54 8.88 18.38 -0.42
N SER A 55 9.87 18.01 -1.23
CA SER A 55 9.65 17.42 -2.56
C SER A 55 9.88 15.92 -2.61
N LEU A 56 10.48 15.30 -1.58
CA LEU A 56 11.01 13.94 -1.69
C LEU A 56 10.82 13.11 -0.43
N TRP A 57 10.30 11.90 -0.65
CA TRP A 57 10.08 10.87 0.36
C TRP A 57 10.89 9.63 0.04
N ASP A 58 11.50 9.06 1.08
CA ASP A 58 12.19 7.77 1.05
C ASP A 58 11.25 6.68 1.58
N ILE A 59 11.02 5.64 0.79
CA ILE A 59 10.07 4.55 1.10
C ILE A 59 10.82 3.22 1.13
N GLN A 60 10.82 2.57 2.29
CA GLN A 60 11.46 1.28 2.47
C GLN A 60 10.90 0.23 1.49
N GLU A 61 11.77 -0.61 0.91
CA GLU A 61 11.43 -1.67 -0.08
C GLU A 61 10.69 -1.22 -1.36
N PHE A 62 10.39 0.06 -1.55
CA PHE A 62 9.79 0.55 -2.80
C PHE A 62 10.82 0.50 -3.93
N VAL A 63 10.42 -0.06 -5.07
CA VAL A 63 11.23 -0.12 -6.29
C VAL A 63 10.40 0.41 -7.46
N GLY A 64 10.34 1.73 -7.59
CA GLY A 64 9.72 2.41 -8.73
C GLY A 64 10.75 2.88 -9.77
N SER A 65 10.27 3.65 -10.75
CA SER A 65 11.10 4.26 -11.81
C SER A 65 12.22 5.16 -11.26
N ASN A 66 12.03 5.74 -10.07
CA ASN A 66 13.00 6.57 -9.37
C ASN A 66 13.66 5.84 -8.17
N GLY A 67 13.76 4.51 -8.24
CA GLY A 67 14.22 3.69 -7.13
C GLY A 67 13.25 3.75 -5.95
N ARG A 68 13.76 4.00 -4.75
CA ARG A 68 12.98 4.02 -3.50
C ARG A 68 12.33 5.36 -3.15
N PHE A 69 12.46 6.35 -4.04
CA PHE A 69 12.02 7.71 -3.77
C PHE A 69 10.71 8.04 -4.48
N LEU A 70 9.80 8.70 -3.77
CA LEU A 70 8.59 9.29 -4.33
C LEU A 70 8.55 10.80 -4.14
N SER A 71 7.90 11.46 -5.09
CA SER A 71 7.66 12.91 -5.04
C SER A 71 6.65 13.26 -3.95
N GLY A 72 6.83 14.41 -3.32
CA GLY A 72 5.98 14.92 -2.25
C GLY A 72 4.50 14.98 -2.63
N ASP A 73 4.17 15.40 -3.86
CA ASP A 73 2.79 15.50 -4.37
C ASP A 73 2.11 14.13 -4.57
N LYS A 74 2.88 13.04 -4.60
CA LYS A 74 2.38 11.66 -4.65
C LYS A 74 2.14 11.07 -3.27
N VAL A 75 2.75 11.65 -2.24
CA VAL A 75 2.67 11.15 -0.87
C VAL A 75 1.72 12.01 -0.03
N GLU A 76 1.84 13.34 -0.13
CA GLU A 76 1.07 14.32 0.62
C GLU A 76 0.09 15.10 -0.28
N PRO A 77 -1.09 15.50 0.23
CA PRO A 77 -1.61 15.15 1.55
C PRO A 77 -1.96 13.66 1.62
N PHE A 78 -1.77 13.04 2.79
CA PHE A 78 -2.13 11.63 2.96
C PHE A 78 -3.61 11.40 2.67
N SER A 79 -3.90 10.30 1.99
CA SER A 79 -5.25 9.76 1.87
C SER A 79 -5.49 8.70 2.96
N GLN A 80 -6.71 8.17 3.05
CA GLN A 80 -7.03 7.13 4.03
C GLN A 80 -7.66 5.90 3.38
N VAL A 81 -7.33 4.73 3.92
CA VAL A 81 -7.99 3.46 3.62
C VAL A 81 -8.64 2.91 4.89
N THR A 82 -9.77 2.23 4.71
CA THR A 82 -10.47 1.57 5.83
C THR A 82 -10.25 0.07 5.76
N ILE A 83 -9.66 -0.51 6.81
CA ILE A 83 -9.41 -1.95 6.93
C ILE A 83 -10.03 -2.41 8.25
N ASN A 84 -10.96 -3.36 8.18
CA ASN A 84 -11.69 -3.88 9.34
C ASN A 84 -12.32 -2.78 10.23
N GLY A 85 -12.85 -1.72 9.60
CA GLY A 85 -13.48 -0.59 10.30
C GLY A 85 -12.50 0.44 10.88
N MET A 86 -11.20 0.25 10.72
CA MET A 86 -10.16 1.18 11.18
C MET A 86 -9.58 1.95 10.00
N GLN A 87 -9.32 3.25 10.20
CA GLN A 87 -8.71 4.10 9.19
C GLN A 87 -7.18 4.10 9.33
N PHE A 88 -6.50 4.03 8.20
CA PHE A 88 -5.05 4.09 8.12
C PHE A 88 -4.64 5.06 7.02
N ASP A 89 -3.55 5.79 7.26
CA ASP A 89 -2.98 6.70 6.27
C ASP A 89 -2.38 5.90 5.09
N THR A 90 -2.58 6.43 3.89
CA THR A 90 -1.98 5.97 2.63
C THR A 90 -1.45 7.18 1.83
N VAL A 91 -0.67 6.94 0.79
CA VAL A 91 -0.17 7.99 -0.12
C VAL A 91 -1.33 8.78 -0.75
N HIS A 92 -1.06 10.02 -1.14
CA HIS A 92 -2.00 10.85 -1.89
C HIS A 92 -2.52 10.16 -3.17
N ASP A 93 -1.64 9.43 -3.88
CA ASP A 93 -1.97 8.70 -5.11
C ASP A 93 -1.62 7.20 -5.00
N PRO A 94 -2.49 6.38 -4.37
CA PRO A 94 -2.25 4.94 -4.18
C PRO A 94 -2.17 4.16 -5.49
N HIS A 95 -2.89 4.62 -6.52
CA HIS A 95 -2.88 3.97 -7.82
C HIS A 95 -1.55 4.18 -8.53
N PHE A 96 -0.98 5.39 -8.47
CA PHE A 96 0.37 5.65 -8.96
C PHE A 96 1.40 4.81 -8.20
N PHE A 97 1.34 4.79 -6.87
CA PHE A 97 2.26 3.99 -6.03
C PHE A 97 2.27 2.52 -6.45
N LEU A 98 1.08 1.90 -6.53
CA LEU A 98 0.95 0.49 -6.86
C LEU A 98 1.35 0.19 -8.31
N ALA A 99 1.07 1.09 -9.25
CA ALA A 99 1.49 0.94 -10.63
C ALA A 99 3.01 1.05 -10.79
N GLU A 100 3.67 1.94 -10.04
CA GLU A 100 5.13 2.06 -10.03
C GLU A 100 5.80 0.83 -9.41
N ALA A 101 5.27 0.31 -8.29
CA ALA A 101 5.85 -0.83 -7.60
C ALA A 101 5.61 -2.17 -8.32
N TYR A 102 4.42 -2.38 -8.87
CA TYR A 102 3.95 -3.69 -9.35
C TYR A 102 3.66 -3.75 -10.85
N GLY A 103 3.77 -2.61 -11.54
CA GLY A 103 3.49 -2.48 -12.96
C GLY A 103 2.00 -2.24 -13.25
N PRO A 104 1.65 -1.96 -14.53
CA PRO A 104 0.30 -1.53 -14.92
C PRO A 104 -0.80 -2.59 -14.70
N ASN A 105 -0.42 -3.84 -14.49
CA ASN A 105 -1.33 -4.95 -14.24
C ASN A 105 -1.46 -5.30 -12.74
N TYR A 106 -1.04 -4.43 -11.82
CA TYR A 106 -1.11 -4.66 -10.37
C TYR A 106 -2.52 -5.02 -9.84
N MET A 107 -3.58 -4.63 -10.55
CA MET A 107 -4.97 -5.01 -10.22
C MET A 107 -5.42 -6.34 -10.85
N THR A 108 -4.51 -7.09 -11.48
CA THR A 108 -4.82 -8.36 -12.13
C THR A 108 -4.39 -9.49 -11.20
N PRO A 109 -5.34 -10.22 -10.57
CA PRO A 109 -5.00 -11.29 -9.65
C PRO A 109 -4.09 -12.31 -10.31
N LYS A 110 -2.96 -12.63 -9.67
CA LYS A 110 -2.05 -13.68 -10.15
C LYS A 110 -2.51 -15.03 -9.58
N PRO A 111 -2.75 -16.05 -10.41
CA PRO A 111 -2.99 -17.39 -9.91
C PRO A 111 -1.81 -17.83 -9.06
N ARG A 112 -2.09 -18.39 -7.88
CA ARG A 112 -1.05 -19.04 -7.09
C ARG A 112 -0.60 -20.25 -7.91
N ARG A 113 0.55 -20.16 -8.58
CA ARG A 113 1.11 -21.33 -9.28
C ARG A 113 1.23 -22.44 -8.24
N SER A 114 0.71 -23.63 -8.54
CA SER A 114 1.09 -24.84 -7.83
C SER A 114 2.62 -24.89 -7.83
N ALA A 115 3.19 -25.01 -6.63
CA ALA A 115 4.64 -25.15 -6.43
C ALA A 115 5.22 -26.27 -7.30
#